data_AF-A0A9P6UY07-F1
#
_entry.id   AF-A0A9P6UY07-F1
#
_cell.length_a   1.000
_cell.length_b   1.000
_cell.length_c   1.000
_cell.angle_alpha   90.00
_cell.angle_beta   90.00
_cell.angle_gamma   90.00
#
_symmetry.space_group_name_H-M   'P 1'
#
loop_
_entity.id
_entity.type
_entity.pdbx_description
1 polymer ?
#
loop_
_entity_poly.entity_id
_entity_poly.type
_entity_poly.pdbx_seq_one_letter_code
_entity_poly.pdbx_strand_id
1 'polypeptide(L)'
;MPIDLIEMRENFFGEDRSHYESGLNGILNQTDELLLTVPLKPAAGAATNNGIPATASSSAGGLSIPNKSRLPVVSWLRRTEYISSETPTGAGKGAGKDVDRKKKMNVDNSREGQIAAIEKTFERFFKSKEGSSGRSSSQFSEEKFLAGLRHPTNPDLKAVESLPVFPDFSIWGNAYTLVTFDVDPEMTNDRPSVQAEGTSQQQRAQRSSNALIKPMHDANDPETWLGYYLPDSDTAREINQRKRIRAQLDASGMNPEDDDEDSKEMAFSLQRDYTYTTIPCASLSQLVFTFRDQSETKQKAAFYNPMQSKLMLRKKRAKRYEDDDPPITDIDVTTRRMNSDELAAKRDALEAIGL
;
A
#
# COMPACT_ATOMS: atom_id res chain seq x y z
N MET A 1 -42.56 -42.68 -43.17
CA MET A 1 -42.10 -43.59 -44.24
C MET A 1 -43.29 -44.41 -44.69
N PRO A 2 -43.55 -44.58 -46.00
CA PRO A 2 -44.55 -45.53 -46.47
C PRO A 2 -44.11 -46.95 -46.07
N ILE A 3 -45.02 -47.73 -45.48
CA ILE A 3 -44.76 -49.10 -45.04
C ILE A 3 -45.45 -50.02 -46.03
N ASP A 4 -44.83 -50.23 -47.20
CA ASP A 4 -45.32 -51.18 -48.19
C ASP A 4 -44.84 -52.59 -47.83
N LEU A 5 -45.74 -53.37 -47.23
CA LEU A 5 -45.51 -54.77 -46.82
C LEU A 5 -45.48 -55.77 -47.99
N ILE A 6 -45.35 -55.28 -49.23
CA ILE A 6 -45.52 -56.06 -50.45
C ILE A 6 -44.19 -56.69 -50.94
N GLU A 7 -43.04 -56.12 -50.58
CA GLU A 7 -41.72 -56.65 -50.95
C GLU A 7 -41.22 -57.80 -50.06
N MET A 8 -41.88 -58.08 -48.92
CA MET A 8 -41.52 -59.21 -48.04
C MET A 8 -42.17 -60.54 -48.50
N ARG A 9 -41.89 -60.96 -49.74
CA ARG A 9 -42.56 -62.14 -50.36
C ARG A 9 -41.71 -63.41 -50.50
N GLU A 10 -40.45 -63.38 -50.09
CA GLU A 10 -39.59 -64.56 -49.93
C GLU A 10 -38.99 -64.56 -48.51
N ASN A 11 -38.65 -65.75 -47.98
CA ASN A 11 -38.12 -66.07 -46.63
C ASN A 11 -39.10 -66.61 -45.57
N PHE A 12 -40.30 -67.05 -45.95
CA PHE A 12 -41.04 -68.05 -45.16
C PHE A 12 -40.53 -69.46 -45.50
N PHE A 13 -39.34 -69.81 -45.00
CA PHE A 13 -38.80 -71.14 -44.65
C PHE A 13 -37.30 -70.94 -44.35
N GLY A 14 -36.81 -71.54 -43.26
CA GLY A 14 -35.61 -71.03 -42.60
C GLY A 14 -34.29 -71.39 -43.28
N GLU A 15 -33.52 -70.38 -43.65
CA GLU A 15 -32.06 -70.35 -43.47
C GLU A 15 -31.55 -68.90 -43.31
N ASP A 16 -30.30 -68.79 -42.87
CA ASP A 16 -29.62 -67.67 -42.20
C ASP A 16 -29.69 -66.23 -42.80
N ARG A 17 -29.64 -65.24 -41.87
CA ARG A 17 -28.97 -63.91 -41.97
C ARG A 17 -29.40 -62.86 -43.02
N SER A 18 -30.05 -61.79 -42.54
CA SER A 18 -29.90 -60.44 -43.13
C SER A 18 -30.18 -59.24 -42.20
N HIS A 19 -30.83 -59.43 -41.04
CA HIS A 19 -31.21 -58.32 -40.13
C HIS A 19 -30.73 -58.48 -38.68
N TYR A 20 -29.56 -59.10 -38.49
CA TYR A 20 -28.79 -59.02 -37.24
C TYR A 20 -27.49 -58.24 -37.47
N GLU A 21 -27.60 -56.91 -37.48
CA GLU A 21 -26.52 -56.01 -37.08
C GLU A 21 -26.89 -55.37 -35.74
N SER A 22 -26.00 -55.18 -34.78
CA SER A 22 -24.71 -55.84 -34.54
C SER A 22 -24.41 -55.72 -33.04
N GLY A 23 -23.72 -56.69 -32.46
CA GLY A 23 -23.18 -56.51 -31.12
C GLY A 23 -22.03 -55.48 -31.14
N LEU A 24 -21.90 -54.71 -30.05
CA LEU A 24 -20.91 -53.65 -29.77
C LEU A 24 -21.29 -52.23 -30.25
N ASN A 25 -21.57 -51.38 -29.26
CA ASN A 25 -21.34 -49.93 -29.26
C ASN A 25 -21.83 -49.14 -30.49
N GLY A 26 -23.13 -49.20 -30.77
CA GLY A 26 -23.79 -48.15 -31.53
C GLY A 26 -23.68 -46.82 -30.78
N ILE A 27 -22.81 -45.93 -31.25
CA ILE A 27 -22.67 -44.57 -30.70
C ILE A 27 -23.98 -43.82 -31.00
N LEU A 28 -24.78 -43.58 -29.97
CA LEU A 28 -25.98 -42.76 -30.09
C LEU A 28 -25.55 -41.35 -30.51
N ASN A 29 -26.06 -40.88 -31.65
CA ASN A 29 -25.72 -39.56 -32.15
C ASN A 29 -26.39 -38.50 -31.26
N GLN A 30 -25.67 -37.45 -30.85
CA GLN A 30 -26.18 -36.47 -29.86
C GLN A 30 -27.44 -35.72 -30.36
N THR A 31 -27.64 -35.65 -31.68
CA THR A 31 -28.87 -35.12 -32.30
C THR A 31 -30.08 -36.02 -32.06
N ASP A 32 -29.86 -37.33 -32.01
CA ASP A 32 -30.92 -38.34 -32.00
C ASP A 32 -31.34 -38.64 -30.56
N GLU A 33 -30.43 -38.46 -29.59
CA GLU A 33 -30.73 -38.46 -28.15
C GLU A 33 -31.83 -37.45 -27.79
N LEU A 34 -31.79 -36.23 -28.36
CA LEU A 34 -32.81 -35.21 -28.15
C LEU A 34 -34.20 -35.65 -28.65
N LEU A 35 -34.27 -36.42 -29.74
CA LEU A 35 -35.52 -36.92 -30.32
C LEU A 35 -36.16 -38.06 -29.49
N LEU A 36 -35.38 -38.71 -28.63
CA LEU A 36 -35.86 -39.73 -27.69
C LEU A 36 -36.40 -39.13 -26.38
N THR A 37 -36.12 -37.86 -26.09
CA THR A 37 -36.65 -37.19 -24.90
C THR A 37 -38.08 -36.70 -25.10
N VAL A 38 -39.01 -37.19 -24.26
CA VAL A 38 -40.37 -36.64 -24.20
C VAL A 38 -40.29 -35.19 -23.68
N PRO A 39 -40.91 -34.19 -24.33
CA PRO A 39 -40.81 -32.80 -23.92
C PRO A 39 -41.53 -32.57 -22.57
N LEU A 40 -40.76 -32.63 -21.48
CA LEU A 40 -41.18 -32.26 -20.14
C LEU A 40 -41.39 -30.74 -20.08
N LYS A 41 -42.62 -30.31 -20.37
CA LYS A 41 -43.07 -28.94 -20.11
C LYS A 41 -42.91 -28.64 -18.61
N PRO A 42 -42.05 -27.69 -18.20
CA PRO A 42 -41.87 -27.40 -16.79
C PRO A 42 -43.18 -26.82 -16.22
N ALA A 43 -43.76 -27.53 -15.25
CA ALA A 43 -44.92 -27.05 -14.53
C ALA A 43 -44.54 -25.79 -13.74
N ALA A 44 -45.35 -24.74 -13.85
CA ALA A 44 -45.12 -23.51 -13.14
C ALA A 44 -45.43 -23.70 -11.63
N GLY A 45 -44.38 -23.68 -10.81
CA GLY A 45 -44.48 -23.41 -9.36
C GLY A 45 -44.46 -24.63 -8.44
N ALA A 46 -43.30 -24.90 -7.85
CA ALA A 46 -43.11 -25.26 -6.44
C ALA A 46 -41.61 -25.21 -6.10
N ALA A 47 -41.24 -24.77 -4.90
CA ALA A 47 -39.85 -24.64 -4.48
C ALA A 47 -39.52 -25.58 -3.31
N THR A 48 -38.42 -26.34 -3.38
CA THR A 48 -37.74 -26.95 -2.21
C THR A 48 -36.24 -27.19 -2.43
N ASN A 49 -35.43 -26.57 -1.56
CA ASN A 49 -34.12 -26.90 -0.99
C ASN A 49 -33.17 -28.00 -1.54
N ASN A 50 -31.89 -27.60 -1.64
CA ASN A 50 -30.62 -28.28 -1.28
C ASN A 50 -30.20 -29.65 -1.88
N GLY A 51 -29.02 -29.67 -2.54
CA GLY A 51 -28.23 -30.88 -2.88
C GLY A 51 -26.93 -30.56 -3.65
N ILE A 52 -25.86 -31.34 -3.43
CA ILE A 52 -24.43 -31.08 -3.76
C ILE A 52 -23.79 -32.44 -4.19
N PRO A 53 -22.83 -32.58 -5.15
CA PRO A 53 -21.66 -31.71 -5.45
C PRO A 53 -21.37 -31.41 -6.96
N ALA A 54 -20.11 -31.09 -7.27
CA ALA A 54 -19.46 -30.71 -8.53
C ALA A 54 -19.16 -31.84 -9.55
N THR A 55 -18.82 -31.47 -10.82
CA THR A 55 -17.51 -31.78 -11.48
C THR A 55 -17.36 -31.15 -12.90
N ALA A 56 -16.13 -31.24 -13.44
CA ALA A 56 -15.56 -30.74 -14.72
C ALA A 56 -16.23 -31.27 -16.02
N SER A 57 -15.96 -30.86 -17.27
CA SER A 57 -15.16 -29.78 -17.93
C SER A 57 -15.47 -29.75 -19.46
N SER A 58 -14.97 -28.74 -20.20
CA SER A 58 -14.78 -28.68 -21.68
C SER A 58 -16.03 -28.90 -22.58
N SER A 59 -16.62 -27.87 -23.20
CA SER A 59 -16.19 -27.24 -24.49
C SER A 59 -16.21 -28.19 -25.70
N ALA A 60 -16.89 -27.94 -26.83
CA ALA A 60 -17.63 -26.74 -27.26
C ALA A 60 -18.74 -27.09 -28.27
N GLY A 61 -19.79 -26.27 -28.32
CA GLY A 61 -20.91 -26.42 -29.26
C GLY A 61 -22.04 -25.45 -28.88
N GLY A 62 -22.29 -24.45 -29.72
CA GLY A 62 -23.09 -23.28 -29.33
C GLY A 62 -24.60 -23.52 -29.32
N LEU A 63 -25.17 -23.71 -28.12
CA LEU A 63 -26.58 -23.40 -27.83
C LEU A 63 -26.63 -22.33 -26.74
N SER A 64 -27.55 -21.38 -26.88
CA SER A 64 -27.66 -20.22 -25.99
C SER A 64 -28.05 -20.66 -24.58
N ILE A 65 -27.05 -20.75 -23.69
CA ILE A 65 -27.23 -20.94 -22.26
C ILE A 65 -28.26 -19.89 -21.79
N PRO A 66 -29.38 -20.28 -21.15
CA PRO A 66 -30.33 -19.30 -20.60
C PRO A 66 -29.53 -18.42 -19.64
N ASN A 67 -29.45 -17.14 -19.98
CA ASN A 67 -28.51 -16.18 -19.41
C ASN A 67 -28.57 -16.29 -17.88
N LYS A 68 -27.55 -16.90 -17.26
CA LYS A 68 -27.46 -17.02 -15.79
C LYS A 68 -27.48 -15.60 -15.27
N SER A 69 -28.66 -15.15 -14.83
CA SER A 69 -28.90 -13.77 -14.53
C SER A 69 -27.97 -13.37 -13.41
N ARG A 70 -26.87 -12.69 -13.78
CA ARG A 70 -26.10 -11.89 -12.83
C ARG A 70 -27.12 -10.89 -12.33
N LEU A 71 -27.69 -11.16 -11.15
CA LEU A 71 -28.68 -10.30 -10.51
C LEU A 71 -28.14 -8.87 -10.60
N PRO A 72 -28.94 -7.89 -11.07
CA PRO A 72 -28.44 -6.56 -11.34
C PRO A 72 -27.70 -6.07 -10.09
N VAL A 73 -26.45 -5.63 -10.28
CA VAL A 73 -25.59 -5.18 -9.17
C VAL A 73 -26.09 -3.79 -8.76
N VAL A 74 -27.13 -3.81 -7.94
CA VAL A 74 -27.79 -2.64 -7.39
C VAL A 74 -26.93 -2.13 -6.24
N SER A 75 -26.31 -0.97 -6.40
CA SER A 75 -25.31 -0.42 -5.47
C SER A 75 -25.83 -0.16 -4.06
N TRP A 76 -27.14 0.01 -3.88
CA TRP A 76 -27.79 0.16 -2.58
C TRP A 76 -28.24 -1.17 -1.93
N LEU A 77 -28.31 -2.27 -2.68
CA LEU A 77 -28.78 -3.57 -2.18
C LEU A 77 -27.58 -4.43 -1.76
N ARG A 78 -27.24 -4.38 -0.48
CA ARG A 78 -26.22 -5.28 0.10
C ARG A 78 -26.72 -6.72 0.13
N ARG A 79 -25.80 -7.66 -0.09
CA ARG A 79 -26.04 -9.09 0.14
C ARG A 79 -26.22 -9.32 1.65
N THR A 80 -27.16 -10.19 2.02
CA THR A 80 -27.34 -10.61 3.42
C THR A 80 -26.15 -11.47 3.85
N GLU A 81 -25.39 -10.99 4.84
CA GLU A 81 -24.37 -11.81 5.51
C GLU A 81 -25.07 -12.73 6.53
N TYR A 82 -24.73 -14.02 6.49
CA TYR A 82 -25.12 -14.95 7.55
C TYR A 82 -24.15 -14.81 8.71
N ILE A 83 -24.65 -14.90 9.95
CA ILE A 83 -23.85 -14.76 11.17
C ILE A 83 -22.82 -15.89 11.21
N SER A 84 -21.56 -15.58 10.88
CA SER A 84 -20.42 -16.46 11.09
C SER A 84 -19.87 -16.30 12.50
N SER A 85 -19.32 -17.37 13.07
CA SER A 85 -18.76 -17.38 14.43
C SER A 85 -17.52 -16.47 14.62
N GLU A 86 -16.98 -15.92 13.53
CA GLU A 86 -15.80 -15.06 13.53
C GLU A 86 -16.12 -13.56 13.35
N THR A 87 -17.38 -13.13 13.50
CA THR A 87 -17.66 -11.69 13.59
C THR A 87 -16.91 -11.08 14.79
N PRO A 88 -15.99 -10.11 14.60
CA PRO A 88 -15.35 -9.42 15.70
C PRO A 88 -16.38 -8.47 16.32
N THR A 89 -17.11 -8.97 17.32
CA THR A 89 -18.13 -8.22 18.04
C THR A 89 -17.48 -7.11 18.87
N GLY A 90 -17.32 -5.94 18.25
CA GLY A 90 -17.21 -4.69 18.98
C GLY A 90 -18.43 -4.51 19.90
N ALA A 91 -18.17 -4.11 21.14
CA ALA A 91 -19.18 -3.88 22.19
C ALA A 91 -19.97 -5.12 22.68
N GLY A 92 -19.31 -6.00 23.44
CA GLY A 92 -19.99 -7.00 24.26
C GLY A 92 -19.03 -7.79 25.17
N LYS A 93 -19.20 -7.72 26.49
CA LYS A 93 -18.45 -8.58 27.42
C LYS A 93 -18.91 -10.04 27.25
N GLY A 94 -18.01 -10.94 26.88
CA GLY A 94 -18.21 -12.39 27.02
C GLY A 94 -18.57 -13.15 25.74
N ALA A 95 -17.67 -13.14 24.75
CA ALA A 95 -17.53 -14.27 23.83
C ALA A 95 -16.40 -15.17 24.32
N GLY A 96 -16.50 -16.49 24.06
CA GLY A 96 -15.65 -17.51 24.67
C GLY A 96 -14.15 -17.26 24.46
N LYS A 97 -13.37 -17.47 25.53
CA LYS A 97 -11.90 -17.55 25.46
C LYS A 97 -11.49 -18.84 24.74
N ASP A 98 -11.56 -18.86 23.42
CA ASP A 98 -10.55 -19.55 22.63
C ASP A 98 -9.23 -18.76 22.72
N VAL A 99 -8.68 -18.77 23.93
CA VAL A 99 -7.25 -18.61 24.15
C VAL A 99 -6.64 -19.91 23.67
N ASP A 100 -6.60 -20.07 22.35
CA ASP A 100 -5.59 -20.90 21.73
C ASP A 100 -4.28 -20.48 22.38
N ARG A 101 -3.65 -21.45 23.05
CA ARG A 101 -2.58 -21.17 23.99
C ARG A 101 -1.36 -20.84 23.15
N LYS A 102 -1.25 -19.57 22.74
CA LYS A 102 0.02 -18.91 22.48
C LYS A 102 0.90 -19.26 23.65
N LYS A 103 1.74 -20.30 23.46
CA LYS A 103 2.75 -20.71 24.42
C LYS A 103 3.42 -19.40 24.80
N LYS A 104 3.32 -19.01 26.08
CA LYS A 104 4.12 -17.90 26.58
C LYS A 104 5.53 -18.33 26.28
N MET A 105 6.11 -17.75 25.23
CA MET A 105 7.45 -18.10 24.81
C MET A 105 8.29 -17.68 26.00
N ASN A 106 8.96 -18.64 26.64
CA ASN A 106 9.87 -18.32 27.74
C ASN A 106 11.04 -17.58 27.10
N VAL A 107 10.89 -16.26 26.98
CA VAL A 107 11.93 -15.36 26.53
C VAL A 107 12.95 -15.35 27.66
N ASP A 108 14.14 -15.87 27.36
CA ASP A 108 15.26 -15.67 28.25
C ASP A 108 15.65 -14.19 28.20
N ASN A 109 15.42 -13.50 29.32
CA ASN A 109 15.74 -12.09 29.47
C ASN A 109 17.21 -11.88 29.90
N SER A 110 18.02 -12.94 30.03
CA SER A 110 19.47 -12.82 30.23
C SER A 110 20.13 -12.07 29.07
N ARG A 111 21.30 -11.49 29.31
CA ARG A 111 22.07 -10.81 28.25
C ARG A 111 22.42 -11.75 27.10
N GLU A 112 22.77 -13.00 27.42
CA GLU A 112 23.12 -14.03 26.44
C GLU A 112 21.89 -14.47 25.63
N GLY A 113 20.75 -14.67 26.29
CA GLY A 113 19.47 -14.95 25.64
C GLY A 113 19.01 -13.83 24.71
N GLN A 114 19.22 -12.56 25.10
CA GLN A 114 18.94 -11.40 24.26
C GLN A 114 19.87 -11.35 23.02
N ILE A 115 21.18 -11.55 23.18
CA ILE A 115 22.13 -11.59 22.06
C ILE A 115 21.77 -12.72 21.08
N ALA A 116 21.56 -13.93 21.58
CA ALA A 116 21.17 -15.08 20.75
C ALA A 116 19.81 -14.87 20.07
N ALA A 117 18.87 -14.17 20.70
CA ALA A 117 17.60 -13.80 20.09
C ALA A 117 17.79 -12.79 18.94
N ILE A 118 18.65 -11.78 19.12
CA ILE A 118 19.01 -10.80 18.09
C ILE A 118 19.69 -11.49 16.91
N GLU A 119 20.74 -12.27 17.16
CA GLU A 119 21.47 -13.03 16.12
C GLU A 119 20.52 -13.92 15.31
N LYS A 120 19.62 -14.65 15.98
CA LYS A 120 18.60 -15.48 15.34
C LYS A 120 17.65 -14.71 14.42
N THR A 121 17.42 -13.41 14.64
CA THR A 121 16.65 -12.58 13.69
C THR A 121 17.42 -12.38 12.38
N PHE A 122 18.73 -12.13 12.45
CA PHE A 122 19.60 -11.99 11.28
C PHE A 122 19.86 -13.33 10.58
N GLU A 123 20.11 -14.41 11.34
CA GLU A 123 20.31 -15.75 10.80
C GLU A 123 19.17 -16.19 9.87
N ARG A 124 17.93 -15.78 10.11
CA ARG A 124 16.79 -16.10 9.25
C ARG A 124 16.95 -15.58 7.81
N PHE A 125 17.70 -14.50 7.63
CA PHE A 125 18.03 -13.90 6.33
C PHE A 125 19.39 -14.35 5.78
N PHE A 126 20.32 -14.78 6.64
CA PHE A 126 21.68 -15.20 6.23
C PHE A 126 21.86 -16.72 6.07
N LYS A 127 21.16 -17.57 6.83
CA LYS A 127 21.24 -19.04 6.66
C LYS A 127 20.62 -19.54 5.35
N SER A 128 19.77 -18.74 4.69
CA SER A 128 19.37 -18.96 3.29
C SER A 128 20.49 -18.68 2.28
N LYS A 129 21.56 -17.98 2.67
CA LYS A 129 22.79 -17.79 1.87
C LYS A 129 23.88 -18.82 2.22
N GLU A 130 24.01 -19.19 3.49
CA GLU A 130 25.21 -19.90 3.99
C GLU A 130 25.18 -21.43 3.83
N GLY A 131 24.02 -22.02 3.50
CA GLY A 131 23.91 -23.46 3.20
C GLY A 131 24.65 -23.96 1.94
N SER A 132 25.38 -23.08 1.25
CA SER A 132 26.16 -23.37 0.04
C SER A 132 27.66 -23.23 0.30
N SER A 133 28.26 -24.23 0.94
CA SER A 133 29.70 -24.29 1.16
C SER A 133 30.48 -24.36 -0.17
N GLY A 134 31.04 -23.23 -0.59
CA GLY A 134 32.27 -23.17 -1.40
C GLY A 134 32.28 -23.87 -2.76
N ARG A 135 31.46 -23.41 -3.73
CA ARG A 135 31.85 -23.24 -5.16
C ARG A 135 30.69 -22.71 -6.01
N SER A 136 31.03 -21.88 -6.99
CA SER A 136 30.15 -21.22 -7.96
C SER A 136 29.28 -20.07 -7.44
N SER A 137 29.55 -18.89 -8.00
CA SER A 137 28.80 -17.63 -7.87
C SER A 137 27.43 -17.70 -8.55
N SER A 138 26.59 -18.63 -8.09
CA SER A 138 25.22 -18.82 -8.61
C SER A 138 24.21 -18.15 -7.67
N GLN A 139 23.80 -16.95 -8.08
CA GLN A 139 22.60 -16.20 -7.71
C GLN A 139 21.55 -17.03 -6.95
N PHE A 140 21.68 -17.13 -5.62
CA PHE A 140 20.66 -17.74 -4.78
C PHE A 140 19.51 -16.74 -4.69
N SER A 141 18.54 -16.90 -5.60
CA SER A 141 17.60 -15.84 -5.94
C SER A 141 16.67 -15.48 -4.80
N GLU A 142 16.35 -14.19 -4.71
CA GLU A 142 15.34 -13.61 -3.82
C GLU A 142 14.01 -14.39 -3.90
N GLU A 143 13.67 -14.87 -5.10
CA GLU A 143 12.57 -15.78 -5.41
C GLU A 143 12.46 -16.98 -4.45
N LYS A 144 13.58 -17.63 -4.09
CA LYS A 144 13.58 -18.78 -3.16
C LYS A 144 13.24 -18.36 -1.73
N PHE A 145 13.70 -17.18 -1.31
CA PHE A 145 13.37 -16.61 -0.02
C PHE A 145 11.87 -16.21 0.02
N LEU A 146 11.40 -15.49 -1.00
CA LEU A 146 10.01 -15.07 -1.15
C LEU A 146 9.04 -16.26 -1.21
N ALA A 147 9.38 -17.32 -1.93
CA ALA A 147 8.59 -18.55 -2.00
C ALA A 147 8.50 -19.31 -0.67
N GLY A 148 9.47 -19.13 0.23
CA GLY A 148 9.45 -19.68 1.58
C GLY A 148 8.63 -18.84 2.59
N LEU A 149 8.18 -17.65 2.22
CA LEU A 149 7.36 -16.79 3.08
C LEU A 149 5.88 -17.14 2.94
N ARG A 150 5.24 -17.43 4.08
CA ARG A 150 3.79 -17.63 4.22
C ARG A 150 3.23 -16.56 5.13
N HIS A 151 2.23 -15.82 4.66
CA HIS A 151 1.60 -14.76 5.44
C HIS A 151 0.83 -15.37 6.65
N PRO A 152 0.88 -14.74 7.85
CA PRO A 152 0.45 -15.38 9.10
C PRO A 152 -1.07 -15.63 9.22
N THR A 153 -1.91 -14.76 8.64
CA THR A 153 -3.38 -14.88 8.73
C THR A 153 -3.97 -15.58 7.51
N ASN A 154 -3.83 -14.98 6.32
CA ASN A 154 -4.21 -15.61 5.05
C ASN A 154 -2.99 -16.31 4.41
N PRO A 155 -2.97 -17.65 4.28
CA PRO A 155 -1.84 -18.40 3.75
C PRO A 155 -1.72 -18.42 2.23
N ASP A 156 -2.75 -17.99 1.50
CA ASP A 156 -2.76 -17.99 0.03
C ASP A 156 -2.01 -16.79 -0.57
N LEU A 157 -1.68 -15.80 0.28
CA LEU A 157 -0.87 -14.64 -0.09
C LEU A 157 0.61 -15.01 -0.22
N LYS A 158 1.21 -14.66 -1.35
CA LYS A 158 2.63 -14.85 -1.67
C LYS A 158 3.37 -13.51 -1.61
N ALA A 159 4.61 -13.53 -1.14
CA ALA A 159 5.49 -12.35 -1.17
C ALA A 159 5.96 -12.06 -2.61
N VAL A 160 6.04 -10.77 -2.98
CA VAL A 160 6.36 -10.33 -4.35
C VAL A 160 7.76 -9.72 -4.47
N GLU A 161 8.12 -8.82 -3.55
CA GLU A 161 9.46 -8.22 -3.43
C GLU A 161 9.83 -8.13 -1.94
N SER A 162 11.13 -8.11 -1.63
CA SER A 162 11.64 -7.90 -0.28
C SER A 162 12.61 -6.72 -0.24
N LEU A 163 12.25 -5.69 0.53
CA LEU A 163 13.06 -4.48 0.69
C LEU A 163 13.91 -4.61 1.96
N PRO A 164 15.24 -4.79 1.87
CA PRO A 164 16.10 -4.77 3.05
C PRO A 164 16.11 -3.37 3.67
N VAL A 165 16.24 -3.32 5.00
CA VAL A 165 16.18 -2.09 5.80
C VAL A 165 17.58 -1.79 6.35
N PHE A 166 18.12 -0.62 6.02
CA PHE A 166 19.46 -0.17 6.45
C PHE A 166 19.39 1.23 7.11
N PRO A 167 20.32 1.59 8.01
CA PRO A 167 20.45 2.98 8.47
C PRO A 167 20.85 3.93 7.33
N ASP A 168 20.32 5.16 7.32
CA ASP A 168 20.64 6.15 6.28
C ASP A 168 21.79 7.10 6.67
N PHE A 169 23.03 6.68 6.45
CA PHE A 169 24.22 7.48 6.75
C PHE A 169 24.34 8.78 5.93
N SER A 170 23.65 8.92 4.79
CA SER A 170 23.73 10.13 3.96
C SER A 170 23.04 11.34 4.62
N ILE A 171 21.94 11.07 5.33
CA ILE A 171 21.09 12.07 6.00
C ILE A 171 21.13 11.97 7.52
N TRP A 172 21.97 11.10 8.10
CA TRP A 172 21.98 10.85 9.55
C TRP A 172 22.33 12.08 10.37
N GLY A 173 23.22 12.93 9.87
CA GLY A 173 23.55 14.22 10.50
C GLY A 173 22.42 15.27 10.48
N ASN A 174 21.28 15.00 9.85
CA ASN A 174 20.11 15.89 9.86
C ASN A 174 19.15 15.50 10.99
N ALA A 175 18.71 16.47 11.79
CA ALA A 175 17.67 16.29 12.79
C ALA A 175 16.26 16.29 12.17
N TYR A 176 15.52 15.18 12.29
CA TYR A 176 14.13 15.08 11.82
C TYR A 176 13.12 15.16 12.97
N THR A 177 12.03 15.89 12.72
CA THR A 177 10.91 16.09 13.64
C THR A 177 9.58 15.90 12.92
N LEU A 178 8.70 15.06 13.47
CA LEU A 178 7.35 14.88 12.93
C LEU A 178 6.43 16.01 13.38
N VAL A 179 5.93 16.78 12.43
CA VAL A 179 4.96 17.84 12.68
C VAL A 179 3.55 17.30 12.41
N THR A 180 2.65 17.42 13.38
CA THR A 180 1.24 17.01 13.27
C THR A 180 0.33 18.20 13.55
N PHE A 181 -0.55 18.52 12.60
CA PHE A 181 -1.60 19.55 12.76
C PHE A 181 -2.86 18.95 13.37
N ASP A 182 -3.61 19.73 14.14
CA ASP A 182 -4.91 19.35 14.72
C ASP A 182 -6.05 19.38 13.68
N VAL A 183 -5.97 20.32 12.74
CA VAL A 183 -6.87 20.50 11.59
C VAL A 183 -6.00 20.70 10.33
N ASP A 184 -6.53 20.35 9.16
CA ASP A 184 -5.90 20.65 7.86
C ASP A 184 -5.49 22.14 7.80
N PRO A 185 -4.18 22.46 7.65
CA PRO A 185 -3.67 23.82 7.75
C PRO A 185 -4.10 24.73 6.59
N GLU A 186 -4.67 24.17 5.52
CA GLU A 186 -5.24 24.91 4.39
C GLU A 186 -6.77 25.03 4.46
N MET A 187 -7.46 24.30 5.37
CA MET A 187 -8.92 24.44 5.52
C MET A 187 -9.29 25.80 6.11
N THR A 188 -9.89 26.65 5.29
CA THR A 188 -10.49 27.93 5.70
C THR A 188 -11.84 27.67 6.39
N ASN A 189 -12.02 28.29 7.56
CA ASN A 189 -13.25 28.13 8.37
C ASN A 189 -14.41 29.00 7.84
N ASP A 190 -14.14 29.99 7.00
CA ASP A 190 -15.19 30.65 6.23
C ASP A 190 -15.81 29.63 5.28
N ARG A 191 -17.14 29.69 5.17
CA ARG A 191 -17.95 28.83 4.29
C ARG A 191 -17.29 28.74 2.91
N PRO A 192 -17.27 27.56 2.26
CA PRO A 192 -16.63 27.41 0.97
C PRO A 192 -17.19 28.44 -0.01
N SER A 193 -16.40 29.49 -0.27
CA SER A 193 -16.63 30.33 -1.42
C SER A 193 -16.38 29.45 -2.64
N VAL A 194 -17.28 29.51 -3.61
CA VAL A 194 -17.35 28.62 -4.80
C VAL A 194 -16.11 28.76 -5.71
N GLN A 195 -15.11 29.52 -5.30
CA GLN A 195 -13.84 29.78 -5.98
C GLN A 195 -12.65 29.01 -5.36
N ALA A 196 -12.77 28.50 -4.12
CA ALA A 196 -11.72 27.72 -3.48
C ALA A 196 -11.67 26.23 -3.92
N GLU A 197 -12.65 25.78 -4.71
CA GLU A 197 -12.70 24.42 -5.27
C GLU A 197 -11.77 24.21 -6.49
N GLY A 198 -11.02 25.24 -6.90
CA GLY A 198 -10.17 25.21 -8.09
C GLY A 198 -8.79 24.54 -7.93
N THR A 199 -8.26 24.42 -6.70
CA THR A 199 -6.94 23.78 -6.51
C THR A 199 -7.08 22.26 -6.40
N SER A 200 -6.50 21.55 -7.37
CA SER A 200 -6.46 20.09 -7.33
C SER A 200 -5.75 19.60 -6.07
N GLN A 201 -6.15 18.42 -5.55
CA GLN A 201 -5.49 17.79 -4.41
C GLN A 201 -3.97 17.66 -4.60
N GLN A 202 -3.52 17.50 -5.85
CA GLN A 202 -2.12 17.44 -6.24
C GLN A 202 -1.41 18.80 -6.08
N GLN A 203 -2.04 19.92 -6.47
CA GLN A 203 -1.48 21.27 -6.26
C GLN A 203 -1.39 21.61 -4.77
N ARG A 204 -2.42 21.28 -3.99
CA ARG A 204 -2.39 21.42 -2.52
C ARG A 204 -1.19 20.68 -1.94
N ALA A 205 -1.07 19.37 -2.20
CA ALA A 205 0.06 18.56 -1.76
C ALA A 205 1.44 19.11 -2.20
N GLN A 206 1.55 19.68 -3.42
CA GLN A 206 2.78 20.33 -3.90
C GLN A 206 3.14 21.62 -3.15
N ARG A 207 2.16 22.36 -2.65
CA ARG A 207 2.38 23.56 -1.82
C ARG A 207 2.72 23.15 -0.39
N SER A 208 1.92 22.28 0.23
CA SER A 208 2.15 21.85 1.62
C SER A 208 3.48 21.10 1.79
N SER A 209 3.98 20.39 0.76
CA SER A 209 5.30 19.74 0.78
C SER A 209 6.49 20.70 0.77
N ASN A 210 6.25 21.98 0.49
CA ASN A 210 7.24 23.06 0.47
C ASN A 210 6.95 24.13 1.54
N ALA A 211 6.03 23.88 2.45
CA ALA A 211 5.69 24.82 3.51
C ALA A 211 6.87 25.10 4.45
N LEU A 212 6.93 26.31 4.98
CA LEU A 212 7.91 26.72 5.97
C LEU A 212 7.25 26.91 7.34
N ILE A 213 7.96 26.49 8.38
CA ILE A 213 7.55 26.62 9.77
C ILE A 213 8.62 27.45 10.47
N LYS A 214 8.26 28.67 10.88
CA LYS A 214 9.20 29.63 11.50
C LYS A 214 8.85 29.85 12.98
N PRO A 215 9.80 29.73 13.92
CA PRO A 215 9.59 30.19 15.29
C PRO A 215 9.45 31.71 15.33
N MET A 216 8.36 32.14 15.96
CA MET A 216 7.97 33.53 16.15
C MET A 216 7.86 33.79 17.66
N HIS A 217 8.34 34.95 18.08
CA HIS A 217 8.18 35.47 19.43
C HIS A 217 7.81 36.95 19.33
N ASP A 218 7.19 37.47 20.38
CA ASP A 218 6.97 38.89 20.58
C ASP A 218 8.10 39.43 21.47
N ALA A 219 8.44 40.71 21.35
CA ALA A 219 9.31 41.36 22.32
C ALA A 219 8.59 41.57 23.68
N ASN A 220 7.25 41.66 23.65
CA ASN A 220 6.40 41.97 24.80
C ASN A 220 5.85 40.72 25.52
N ASP A 221 5.76 39.58 24.83
CA ASP A 221 5.19 38.33 25.37
C ASP A 221 6.20 37.17 25.31
N PRO A 222 6.49 36.47 26.43
CA PRO A 222 7.33 35.26 26.43
C PRO A 222 6.71 34.05 25.70
N GLU A 223 5.47 34.08 25.23
CA GLU A 223 4.88 33.01 24.41
C GLU A 223 5.53 32.92 23.02
N THR A 224 6.31 31.86 22.78
CA THR A 224 6.79 31.48 21.44
C THR A 224 5.72 30.69 20.68
N TRP A 225 5.51 30.99 19.40
CA TRP A 225 4.63 30.24 18.50
C TRP A 225 5.34 29.88 17.18
N LEU A 226 4.65 29.12 16.33
CA LEU A 226 5.13 28.72 15.01
C LEU A 226 4.22 29.33 13.94
N GLY A 227 4.78 30.19 13.08
CA GLY A 227 4.10 30.67 11.88
C GLY A 227 4.22 29.66 10.75
N TYR A 228 3.10 29.29 10.13
CA TYR A 228 3.03 28.39 8.99
C TYR A 228 2.87 29.18 7.69
N TYR A 229 3.90 29.15 6.84
CA TYR A 229 3.96 29.90 5.59
C TYR A 229 3.88 28.94 4.39
N LEU A 230 3.08 29.31 3.39
CA LEU A 230 2.96 28.58 2.13
C LEU A 230 3.50 29.39 0.94
N PRO A 231 4.24 28.75 0.02
CA PRO A 231 4.53 29.33 -1.28
C PRO A 231 3.24 29.44 -2.11
N ASP A 232 3.24 30.31 -3.12
CA ASP A 232 2.18 30.27 -4.14
C ASP A 232 2.23 28.97 -4.98
N SER A 233 1.15 28.66 -5.71
CA SER A 233 1.09 27.49 -6.60
C SER A 233 2.20 27.44 -7.63
N ASP A 234 2.55 28.56 -8.26
CA ASP A 234 3.58 28.57 -9.31
C ASP A 234 4.99 28.46 -8.70
N THR A 235 5.25 29.17 -7.59
CA THR A 235 6.48 29.04 -6.79
C THR A 235 6.68 27.60 -6.29
N ALA A 236 5.62 26.95 -5.79
CA ALA A 236 5.68 25.56 -5.34
C ALA A 236 6.00 24.59 -6.48
N ARG A 237 5.45 24.83 -7.67
CA ARG A 237 5.74 24.05 -8.87
C ARG A 237 7.21 24.19 -9.28
N GLU A 238 7.73 25.42 -9.26
CA GLU A 238 9.13 25.74 -9.57
C GLU A 238 10.09 25.06 -8.57
N ILE A 239 9.85 25.18 -7.26
CA ILE A 239 10.62 24.50 -6.21
C ILE A 239 10.65 22.97 -6.44
N ASN A 240 9.49 22.38 -6.76
CA ASN A 240 9.39 20.94 -7.02
C ASN A 240 10.11 20.52 -8.31
N GLN A 241 10.13 21.37 -9.35
CA GLN A 241 10.88 21.13 -10.57
C GLN A 241 12.39 21.18 -10.30
N ARG A 242 12.88 22.22 -9.61
CA ARG A 242 14.30 22.37 -9.24
C ARG A 242 14.79 21.23 -8.34
N LYS A 243 13.99 20.80 -7.36
CA LYS A 243 14.28 19.60 -6.53
C LYS A 243 14.45 18.32 -7.37
N ARG A 244 13.67 18.14 -8.45
CA ARG A 244 13.79 16.99 -9.36
C ARG A 244 15.03 17.07 -10.24
N ILE A 245 15.34 18.23 -10.79
CA ILE A 245 16.54 18.46 -11.61
C ILE A 245 17.79 18.21 -10.77
N ARG A 246 17.86 18.78 -9.56
CA ARG A 246 18.97 18.56 -8.62
C ARG A 246 19.15 17.07 -8.29
N ALA A 247 18.08 16.35 -7.97
CA ALA A 247 18.16 14.91 -7.72
C ALA A 247 18.62 14.08 -8.94
N GLN A 248 18.37 14.54 -10.17
CA GLN A 248 18.89 13.91 -11.39
C GLN A 248 20.38 14.21 -11.62
N LEU A 249 20.83 15.43 -11.32
CA LEU A 249 22.24 15.83 -11.40
C LEU A 249 23.08 15.13 -10.32
N ASP A 250 22.60 15.10 -9.07
CA ASP A 250 23.22 14.34 -7.98
C ASP A 250 23.38 12.86 -8.35
N ALA A 251 22.38 12.26 -9.03
CA ALA A 251 22.42 10.89 -9.51
C ALA A 251 23.34 10.66 -10.74
N SER A 252 23.62 11.70 -11.53
CA SER A 252 24.56 11.65 -12.66
C SER A 252 26.01 11.95 -12.25
N GLY A 253 26.23 12.36 -10.99
CA GLY A 253 27.55 12.75 -10.48
C GLY A 253 28.03 14.12 -10.96
N MET A 254 27.17 14.89 -11.66
CA MET A 254 27.43 16.30 -11.95
C MET A 254 26.93 17.13 -10.78
N ASN A 255 27.83 17.87 -10.12
CA ASN A 255 27.36 19.00 -9.33
C ASN A 255 26.74 20.01 -10.30
N PRO A 256 25.52 20.54 -10.05
CA PRO A 256 25.14 21.80 -10.67
C PRO A 256 26.22 22.83 -10.37
N GLU A 257 26.58 23.64 -11.36
CA GLU A 257 27.32 24.87 -11.12
C GLU A 257 26.46 25.79 -10.22
N ASP A 258 27.04 26.85 -9.66
CA ASP A 258 26.27 27.81 -8.87
C ASP A 258 25.42 28.69 -9.79
N ASP A 259 24.34 28.10 -10.33
CA ASP A 259 23.39 28.78 -11.20
C ASP A 259 22.79 30.00 -10.50
N ASP A 260 22.59 31.09 -11.27
CA ASP A 260 21.90 32.31 -10.82
C ASP A 260 20.50 32.02 -10.23
N GLU A 261 19.93 30.86 -10.56
CA GLU A 261 18.62 30.37 -10.09
C GLU A 261 18.59 29.97 -8.60
N ASP A 262 19.71 29.58 -7.97
CA ASP A 262 19.75 29.30 -6.52
C ASP A 262 19.60 30.61 -5.70
N SER A 263 20.03 31.74 -6.26
CA SER A 263 19.89 33.10 -5.68
C SER A 263 18.48 33.69 -5.82
N LYS A 264 17.56 33.02 -6.52
CA LYS A 264 16.22 33.55 -6.77
C LYS A 264 15.38 33.60 -5.49
N GLU A 265 14.86 34.79 -5.19
CA GLU A 265 13.92 35.04 -4.11
C GLU A 265 12.57 34.38 -4.42
N MET A 266 12.05 33.63 -3.44
CA MET A 266 10.76 32.95 -3.53
C MET A 266 9.86 33.44 -2.39
N ALA A 267 8.70 34.01 -2.73
CA ALA A 267 7.76 34.55 -1.76
C ALA A 267 6.95 33.44 -1.07
N PHE A 268 6.80 33.55 0.26
CA PHE A 268 5.97 32.68 1.09
C PHE A 268 5.02 33.52 1.94
N SER A 269 3.73 33.19 1.90
CA SER A 269 2.66 33.89 2.62
C SER A 269 2.24 33.15 3.89
N LEU A 270 2.13 33.88 5.00
CA LEU A 270 1.63 33.40 6.28
C LEU A 270 0.18 32.95 6.13
N GLN A 271 -0.08 31.70 6.49
CA GLN A 271 -1.44 31.15 6.47
C GLN A 271 -2.07 31.21 7.86
N ARG A 272 -1.35 30.68 8.86
CA ARG A 272 -1.85 30.45 10.22
C ARG A 272 -0.70 30.44 11.22
N ASP A 273 -0.95 31.02 12.39
CA ASP A 273 -0.11 30.83 13.58
C ASP A 273 -0.56 29.61 14.38
N TYR A 274 0.40 28.90 14.96
CA TYR A 274 0.19 27.70 15.76
C TYR A 274 0.94 27.76 17.09
N THR A 275 0.26 27.45 18.19
CA THR A 275 0.94 27.02 19.42
C THR A 275 1.36 25.55 19.26
N TYR A 276 2.40 25.13 19.97
CA TYR A 276 2.96 23.78 19.80
C TYR A 276 3.23 23.08 21.14
N THR A 277 3.24 21.75 21.10
CA THR A 277 3.73 20.91 22.19
C THR A 277 4.78 19.96 21.64
N THR A 278 5.99 20.04 22.19
CA THR A 278 7.11 19.16 21.84
C THR A 278 7.06 17.87 22.64
N ILE A 279 7.04 16.74 21.95
CA ILE A 279 7.09 15.40 22.52
C ILE A 279 8.43 14.78 22.09
N PRO A 280 9.41 14.60 22.99
CA PRO A 280 10.66 13.93 22.65
C PRO A 280 10.38 12.47 22.28
N CYS A 281 11.02 11.97 21.23
CA CYS A 281 10.88 10.58 20.80
C CYS A 281 12.03 9.75 21.38
N ALA A 282 11.72 8.58 21.94
CA ALA A 282 12.75 7.63 22.35
C ALA A 282 13.47 7.06 21.12
N SER A 283 14.73 6.64 21.27
CA SER A 283 15.51 6.06 20.18
C SER A 283 14.77 4.90 19.50
N LEU A 284 14.77 4.91 18.18
CA LEU A 284 14.10 3.93 17.31
C LEU A 284 12.56 3.81 17.48
N SER A 285 11.92 4.65 18.30
CA SER A 285 10.45 4.59 18.52
C SER A 285 9.63 5.10 17.34
N GLN A 286 10.19 6.05 16.56
CA GLN A 286 9.61 6.55 15.32
C GLN A 286 10.73 6.73 14.29
N LEU A 287 10.53 6.20 13.08
CA LEU A 287 11.52 6.14 12.01
C LEU A 287 10.94 6.76 10.74
N VAL A 288 11.74 7.57 10.04
CA VAL A 288 11.47 7.97 8.65
C VAL A 288 12.15 6.97 7.73
N PHE A 289 11.45 6.53 6.68
CA PHE A 289 11.99 5.63 5.66
C PHE A 289 12.12 6.34 4.31
N THR A 290 13.31 6.30 3.72
CA THR A 290 13.62 6.71 2.35
C THR A 290 13.81 5.46 1.50
N PHE A 291 13.06 5.34 0.41
CA PHE A 291 13.22 4.25 -0.55
C PHE A 291 14.16 4.71 -1.68
N ARG A 292 15.29 4.03 -1.87
CA ARG A 292 16.26 4.30 -2.94
C ARG A 292 16.95 3.01 -3.37
N ASP A 293 17.51 3.02 -4.57
CA ASP A 293 18.33 1.90 -5.03
C ASP A 293 19.70 1.94 -4.35
N GLN A 294 20.20 0.78 -3.92
CA GLN A 294 21.52 0.65 -3.33
C GLN A 294 22.59 0.80 -4.43
N SER A 295 23.52 1.74 -4.26
CA SER A 295 24.52 2.09 -5.28
C SER A 295 25.34 0.90 -5.80
N GLU A 296 25.66 -0.07 -4.94
CA GLU A 296 26.50 -1.23 -5.28
C GLU A 296 25.75 -2.34 -6.02
N THR A 297 24.49 -2.58 -5.66
CA THR A 297 23.72 -3.76 -6.12
C THR A 297 22.58 -3.42 -7.08
N LYS A 298 22.22 -2.12 -7.17
CA LYS A 298 21.02 -1.60 -7.86
C LYS A 298 19.70 -2.25 -7.40
N GLN A 299 19.70 -2.87 -6.21
CA GLN A 299 18.49 -3.38 -5.58
C GLN A 299 17.82 -2.26 -4.79
N LYS A 300 16.48 -2.19 -4.86
CA LYS A 300 15.69 -1.28 -4.02
C LYS A 300 15.92 -1.63 -2.55
N ALA A 301 16.25 -0.63 -1.73
CA ALA A 301 16.35 -0.79 -0.29
C ALA A 301 15.63 0.36 0.43
N ALA A 302 15.19 0.09 1.65
CA ALA A 302 14.61 1.09 2.54
C ALA A 302 15.69 1.56 3.52
N PHE A 303 15.87 2.87 3.61
CA PHE A 303 16.87 3.47 4.49
C PHE A 303 16.17 4.25 5.61
N TYR A 304 16.50 3.98 6.86
CA TYR A 304 15.83 4.58 8.02
C TYR A 304 16.67 5.67 8.69
N ASN A 305 16.00 6.69 9.21
CA ASN A 305 16.57 7.67 10.12
C ASN A 305 15.62 7.84 11.35
N PRO A 306 16.12 7.74 12.60
CA PRO A 306 15.30 7.94 13.79
C PRO A 306 14.92 9.41 14.00
N MET A 307 13.64 9.68 14.22
CA MET A 307 13.19 11.04 14.55
C MET A 307 13.50 11.39 16.01
N GLN A 308 13.90 12.63 16.24
CA GLN A 308 14.28 13.11 17.58
C GLN A 308 13.07 13.63 18.36
N SER A 309 12.10 14.25 17.69
CA SER A 309 10.91 14.80 18.36
C SER A 309 9.66 14.74 17.48
N LYS A 310 8.51 14.96 18.12
CA LYS A 310 7.22 15.18 17.48
C LYS A 310 6.64 16.50 17.98
N LEU A 311 6.24 17.38 17.07
CA LEU A 311 5.49 18.60 17.36
C LEU A 311 4.00 18.36 17.11
N MET A 312 3.18 18.64 18.12
CA MET A 312 1.72 18.75 17.95
C MET A 312 1.35 20.22 17.89
N LEU A 313 0.92 20.68 16.71
CA LEU A 313 0.48 22.04 16.45
C LEU A 313 -1.01 22.19 16.76
N ARG A 314 -1.40 23.32 17.35
CA ARG A 314 -2.79 23.75 17.48
C ARG A 314 -2.95 25.19 17.07
N LYS A 315 -4.05 25.54 16.40
CA LYS A 315 -4.27 26.90 15.90
C LYS A 315 -4.19 27.93 17.04
N LYS A 316 -3.27 28.90 16.93
CA LYS A 316 -3.18 30.05 17.86
C LYS A 316 -4.45 30.89 17.72
N ARG A 317 -4.96 31.42 18.84
CA ARG A 317 -6.09 32.35 18.83
C ARG A 317 -5.56 33.75 18.51
N ALA A 318 -6.20 34.44 17.57
CA ALA A 318 -5.87 35.84 17.29
C ALA A 318 -6.09 36.68 18.55
N LYS A 319 -5.05 37.41 18.97
CA LYS A 319 -5.19 38.51 19.92
C LYS A 319 -5.92 39.68 19.24
N ARG A 320 -6.55 40.54 20.02
CA ARG A 320 -7.34 41.71 19.57
C ARG A 320 -6.83 43.00 20.23
N TYR A 321 -5.55 43.05 20.59
CA TYR A 321 -4.96 44.25 21.17
C TYR A 321 -4.40 45.11 20.04
N GLU A 322 -4.65 46.42 20.12
CA GLU A 322 -4.31 47.38 19.06
C GLU A 322 -2.84 47.85 19.15
N ASP A 323 -2.14 47.49 20.23
CA ASP A 323 -0.76 47.86 20.53
C ASP A 323 0.29 46.81 20.09
N ASP A 324 -0.14 45.67 19.53
CA ASP A 324 0.76 44.61 19.02
C ASP A 324 1.41 45.06 17.69
N ASP A 325 2.71 44.80 17.49
CA ASP A 325 3.40 45.06 16.21
C ASP A 325 2.70 44.33 15.03
N PRO A 326 2.70 44.92 13.81
CA PRO A 326 2.05 44.30 12.66
C PRO A 326 2.67 42.93 12.35
N PRO A 327 1.86 41.87 12.16
CA PRO A 327 2.37 40.52 11.95
C PRO A 327 3.16 40.44 10.64
N ILE A 328 4.24 39.66 10.63
CA ILE A 328 4.99 39.34 9.41
C ILE A 328 4.11 38.47 8.51
N THR A 329 3.47 39.06 7.51
CA THR A 329 2.57 38.35 6.60
C THR A 329 3.32 37.58 5.53
N ASP A 330 4.44 38.09 5.04
CA ASP A 330 5.14 37.55 3.87
C ASP A 330 6.64 37.48 4.14
N ILE A 331 7.29 36.45 3.61
CA ILE A 331 8.73 36.21 3.74
C ILE A 331 9.27 35.75 2.39
N ASP A 332 10.26 36.47 1.88
CA ASP A 332 11.06 36.05 0.75
C ASP A 332 12.22 35.16 1.21
N VAL A 333 12.38 34.01 0.57
CA VAL A 333 13.37 33.00 0.94
C VAL A 333 14.22 32.62 -0.26
N THR A 334 15.53 32.77 -0.10
CA THR A 334 16.54 32.27 -1.04
C THR A 334 17.09 30.93 -0.55
N THR A 335 17.56 30.12 -1.50
CA THR A 335 18.23 28.85 -1.22
C THR A 335 19.73 29.03 -1.25
N ARG A 336 20.45 28.42 -0.31
CA ARG A 336 21.92 28.41 -0.32
C ARG A 336 22.47 27.01 -0.05
N ARG A 337 23.73 26.79 -0.44
CA ARG A 337 24.51 25.62 0.00
C ARG A 337 24.80 25.70 1.51
N MET A 338 25.13 24.56 2.09
CA MET A 338 25.53 24.47 3.50
C MET A 338 26.84 25.22 3.72
N ASN A 339 26.93 26.00 4.80
CA ASN A 339 28.14 26.70 5.20
C ASN A 339 29.20 25.73 5.76
N SER A 340 30.45 26.18 5.91
CA SER A 340 31.53 25.44 6.59
C SER A 340 31.07 24.82 7.91
N ASP A 341 30.35 25.60 8.71
CA ASP A 341 29.98 25.26 10.08
C ASP A 341 28.84 24.23 10.11
N GLU A 342 27.93 24.31 9.13
CA GLU A 342 26.84 23.33 8.93
C GLU A 342 27.39 22.00 8.40
N LEU A 343 28.41 22.06 7.53
CA LEU A 343 29.15 20.88 7.08
C LEU A 343 30.04 20.29 8.18
N ALA A 344 30.54 21.08 9.13
CA ALA A 344 31.24 20.61 10.32
C ALA A 344 30.25 19.90 11.27
N ALA A 345 29.16 20.56 11.66
CA ALA A 345 28.12 19.96 12.50
C ALA A 345 27.54 18.66 11.89
N LYS A 346 27.40 18.59 10.56
CA LYS A 346 27.00 17.35 9.87
C LYS A 346 28.05 16.23 9.99
N ARG A 347 29.35 16.55 9.97
CA ARG A 347 30.44 15.58 10.20
C ARG A 347 30.47 15.12 11.66
N ASP A 348 30.42 16.04 12.61
CA ASP A 348 30.40 15.74 14.06
C ASP A 348 29.24 14.78 14.41
N ALA A 349 28.08 14.98 13.78
CA ALA A 349 26.91 14.11 13.95
C ALA A 349 27.04 12.71 13.30
N LEU A 350 27.96 12.52 12.36
CA LEU A 350 28.33 11.21 11.79
C LEU A 350 29.42 10.55 12.65
N GLU A 351 30.45 11.30 13.07
CA GLU A 351 31.49 10.81 13.97
C GLU A 351 30.90 10.33 15.31
N ALA A 352 29.85 11.02 15.81
CA ALA A 352 29.11 10.63 17.01
C ALA A 352 28.42 9.25 16.93
N ILE A 353 28.20 8.69 15.73
CA ILE A 353 27.73 7.31 15.55
C ILE A 353 28.83 6.32 15.11
N GLY A 354 30.09 6.77 15.05
CA GLY A 354 31.25 5.95 14.71
C GLY A 354 31.46 5.73 13.22
N LEU A 355 31.14 6.71 12.37
CA LEU A 355 31.32 6.71 10.91
C LEU A 355 32.04 7.95 10.38
#